data_AF-A0A6L5P6M8-F1
#
_entry.id   AF-A0A6L5P6M8-F1
#
_cell.length_a   1.000
_cell.length_b   1.000
_cell.length_c   1.000
_cell.angle_alpha   90.00
_cell.angle_beta   90.00
_cell.angle_gamma   90.00
#
_symmetry.space_group_name_H-M   'P 1'
#
loop_
_entity.id
_entity.type
_entity.pdbx_description
1 polymer ?
#
loop_
_entity_poly.entity_id
_entity_poly.type
_entity_poly.pdbx_seq_one_letter_code
_entity_poly.pdbx_strand_id
1 'polypeptide(L)'
;GTDEQINDPESQEVKVALNGTPDAQEGIKNFDKLPEGTTVEWKEPVDTTTSGHKEGTVVVTYPDGTSEEVTVPVKVGTDEQINTPEGQEIKVALNGIPDANAGIKNLDKLPEGTKVEWKEPVDTMTPGHKEGTVVVTYPDGSSEEVTVPVKVGTDEQINDPESQEVKVALNGTPDAQEGIKNFDKLSEGTTVEWKEPVDTTTPG
;
A
#
# COMPACT_ATOMS: atom_id res chain seq x y z
N GLY A 1 -27.65 28.91 6.81
CA GLY A 1 -26.19 28.86 6.73
C GLY A 1 -25.89 28.42 5.34
N THR A 2 -25.20 29.25 4.58
CA THR A 2 -24.90 29.01 3.16
C THR A 2 -23.82 27.94 3.04
N ASP A 3 -23.89 27.14 1.97
CA ASP A 3 -22.92 26.09 1.60
C ASP A 3 -21.50 26.62 1.33
N GLU A 4 -21.24 27.91 1.54
CA GLU A 4 -19.96 28.59 1.29
C GLU A 4 -18.83 28.19 2.26
N GLN A 5 -19.11 27.45 3.33
CA GLN A 5 -18.11 27.06 4.33
C GLN A 5 -17.58 25.61 4.17
N ILE A 6 -17.98 24.89 3.11
CA ILE A 6 -17.63 23.46 2.91
C ILE A 6 -16.48 23.28 1.88
N ASN A 7 -16.06 24.34 1.18
CA ASN A 7 -15.16 24.21 0.02
C ASN A 7 -13.79 24.91 0.16
N ASP A 8 -13.40 25.39 1.35
CA ASP A 8 -12.06 25.98 1.52
C ASP A 8 -10.98 24.90 1.26
N PRO A 9 -9.96 25.15 0.43
CA PRO A 9 -8.93 24.16 0.14
C PRO A 9 -8.04 23.93 1.36
N GLU A 10 -7.88 22.67 1.72
CA GLU A 10 -7.00 22.23 2.81
C GLU A 10 -5.65 21.81 2.23
N SER A 11 -4.54 22.42 2.67
CA SER A 11 -3.21 22.00 2.21
C SER A 11 -2.70 20.73 2.89
N GLN A 12 -1.81 20.02 2.20
CA GLN A 12 -1.00 18.93 2.74
C GLN A 12 0.43 18.97 2.19
N GLU A 13 1.37 18.27 2.83
CA GLU A 13 2.76 18.22 2.35
C GLU A 13 2.87 17.46 1.03
N VAL A 14 3.49 18.11 0.04
CA VAL A 14 3.92 17.46 -1.21
C VAL A 14 5.35 16.99 -1.03
N LYS A 15 5.64 15.76 -1.45
CA LYS A 15 7.00 15.22 -1.44
C LYS A 15 7.47 15.03 -2.87
N VAL A 16 8.71 15.43 -3.15
CA VAL A 16 9.27 15.35 -4.50
C VAL A 16 10.75 15.01 -4.46
N ALA A 17 11.20 14.20 -5.42
CA ALA A 17 12.62 13.88 -5.57
C ALA A 17 13.43 15.10 -6.03
N LEU A 18 14.75 15.06 -5.82
CA LEU A 18 15.67 16.07 -6.36
C LEU A 18 15.52 16.21 -7.87
N ASN A 19 15.40 17.46 -8.34
CA ASN A 19 15.12 17.83 -9.73
C ASN A 19 13.77 17.34 -10.29
N GLY A 20 12.91 16.80 -9.45
CA GLY A 20 11.53 16.45 -9.81
C GLY A 20 10.65 17.70 -9.97
N THR A 21 9.45 17.50 -10.49
CA THR A 21 8.43 18.55 -10.61
C THR A 21 7.26 18.19 -9.68
N PRO A 22 7.03 18.93 -8.58
CA PRO A 22 5.95 18.62 -7.66
C PRO A 22 4.60 18.95 -8.30
N ASP A 23 3.61 18.08 -8.13
CA ASP A 23 2.23 18.35 -8.56
C ASP A 23 1.55 19.28 -7.54
N ALA A 24 0.98 20.40 -8.02
CA ALA A 24 0.23 21.33 -7.18
C ALA A 24 -1.04 20.69 -6.61
N GLN A 25 -1.66 19.78 -7.35
CA GLN A 25 -2.90 19.11 -6.95
C GLN A 25 -2.69 18.20 -5.74
N GLU A 26 -1.56 17.51 -5.66
CA GLU A 26 -1.19 16.73 -4.48
C GLU A 26 -1.09 17.59 -3.22
N GLY A 27 -0.83 18.90 -3.37
CA GLY A 27 -0.79 19.85 -2.28
C GLY A 27 -2.14 20.17 -1.66
N ILE A 28 -3.26 19.80 -2.30
CA ILE A 28 -4.62 20.09 -1.85
C ILE A 28 -5.32 18.79 -1.43
N LYS A 29 -5.44 18.59 -0.12
CA LYS A 29 -5.92 17.36 0.52
C LYS A 29 -7.37 17.01 0.19
N ASN A 30 -8.22 18.01 0.03
CA ASN A 30 -9.65 17.87 -0.23
C ASN A 30 -10.02 18.23 -1.67
N PHE A 31 -9.08 18.11 -2.61
CA PHE A 31 -9.31 18.48 -4.02
C PHE A 31 -10.52 17.76 -4.63
N ASP A 32 -10.73 16.49 -4.29
CA ASP A 32 -11.86 15.66 -4.73
C ASP A 32 -13.23 16.15 -4.22
N LYS A 33 -13.25 17.01 -3.20
CA LYS A 33 -14.45 17.60 -2.62
C LYS A 33 -14.73 19.01 -3.12
N LEU A 34 -13.79 19.61 -3.84
CA LEU A 34 -13.97 20.92 -4.46
C LEU A 34 -14.95 20.83 -5.64
N PRO A 35 -15.59 21.95 -6.03
CA PRO A 35 -16.47 21.97 -7.20
C PRO A 35 -15.81 21.37 -8.46
N GLU A 36 -16.56 20.58 -9.21
CA GLU A 36 -16.08 19.99 -10.47
C GLU A 36 -15.64 21.08 -11.46
N GLY A 37 -14.44 20.94 -12.02
CA GLY A 37 -13.82 21.95 -12.89
C GLY A 37 -12.88 22.92 -12.15
N THR A 38 -12.72 22.77 -10.84
CA THR A 38 -11.64 23.43 -10.08
C THR A 38 -10.28 23.06 -10.67
N THR A 39 -9.41 24.05 -10.86
CA THR A 39 -8.03 23.85 -11.32
C THR A 39 -7.05 24.36 -10.28
N VAL A 40 -5.86 23.77 -10.24
CA VAL A 40 -4.81 24.11 -9.27
C VAL A 40 -3.46 24.19 -9.96
N GLU A 41 -2.71 25.25 -9.69
CA GLU A 41 -1.39 25.47 -10.27
C GLU A 41 -0.48 26.14 -9.24
N TRP A 42 0.84 25.88 -9.33
CA TRP A 42 1.81 26.64 -8.56
C TRP A 42 1.86 28.08 -9.06
N LYS A 43 1.76 29.05 -8.14
CA LYS A 43 1.92 30.48 -8.46
C LYS A 43 3.31 30.78 -9.03
N GLU A 44 4.33 30.14 -8.46
CA GLU A 44 5.71 30.16 -8.92
C GLU A 44 6.30 28.74 -8.86
N PRO A 45 7.23 28.38 -9.77
CA PRO A 45 7.89 27.08 -9.71
C PRO A 45 8.62 26.85 -8.38
N VAL A 46 8.41 25.68 -7.78
CA VAL A 46 9.14 25.27 -6.57
C VAL A 46 10.56 24.84 -6.94
N ASP A 47 11.57 25.39 -6.28
CA ASP A 47 12.97 24.95 -6.48
C ASP A 47 13.19 23.55 -5.90
N THR A 48 13.40 22.55 -6.76
CA THR A 48 13.70 21.16 -6.36
C THR A 48 15.16 20.77 -6.55
N THR A 49 16.06 21.73 -6.84
CA THR A 49 17.48 21.44 -7.06
C THR A 49 18.25 21.20 -5.76
N THR A 50 17.67 21.60 -4.63
CA THR A 50 18.23 21.45 -3.29
C THR A 50 17.25 20.74 -2.37
N SER A 51 17.75 19.82 -1.54
CA SER A 51 16.93 19.10 -0.57
C SER A 51 16.52 19.98 0.61
N GLY A 52 15.44 19.59 1.29
CA GLY A 52 14.90 20.26 2.47
C GLY A 52 13.41 20.54 2.37
N HIS A 53 12.85 21.06 3.46
CA HIS A 53 11.48 21.57 3.50
C HIS A 53 11.45 22.99 2.91
N LYS A 54 10.51 23.20 2.00
CA LYS A 54 10.23 24.44 1.29
C LYS A 54 8.75 24.75 1.42
N GLU A 55 8.36 25.96 1.03
CA GLU A 55 6.96 26.35 0.90
C GLU A 55 6.72 26.80 -0.54
N GLY A 56 5.58 26.40 -1.09
CA GLY A 56 5.07 26.91 -2.36
C GLY A 56 3.67 27.48 -2.17
N THR A 57 3.25 28.35 -3.08
CA THR A 57 1.89 28.87 -3.11
C THR A 57 1.14 28.25 -4.28
N VAL A 58 0.04 27.56 -3.99
CA VAL A 58 -0.89 27.05 -4.99
C VAL A 58 -2.00 28.08 -5.19
N VAL A 59 -2.34 28.35 -6.45
CA VAL A 59 -3.53 29.10 -6.83
C VAL A 59 -4.64 28.10 -7.15
N VAL A 60 -5.72 28.14 -6.38
CA VAL A 60 -6.92 27.33 -6.62
C VAL A 60 -7.92 28.19 -7.36
N THR A 61 -8.34 27.78 -8.56
CA THR A 61 -9.30 28.51 -9.39
C THR A 61 -10.58 27.69 -9.53
N TYR A 62 -11.70 28.28 -9.12
CA TYR A 62 -13.02 27.65 -9.15
C TYR A 62 -13.72 27.82 -10.50
N PRO A 63 -14.75 27.00 -10.79
CA PRO A 63 -15.51 27.09 -12.05
C PRO A 63 -16.21 28.42 -12.30
N ASP A 64 -16.52 29.19 -11.25
CA ASP A 64 -17.12 30.52 -11.35
C ASP A 64 -16.10 31.64 -11.67
N GLY A 65 -14.83 31.27 -11.82
CA GLY A 65 -13.71 32.15 -12.12
C GLY A 65 -13.11 32.85 -10.89
N THR A 66 -13.61 32.58 -9.68
CA THR A 66 -12.97 33.03 -8.45
C THR A 66 -11.73 32.19 -8.14
N SER A 67 -10.81 32.74 -7.35
CA SER A 67 -9.59 32.04 -6.98
C SER A 67 -9.11 32.43 -5.59
N GLU A 68 -8.35 31.53 -4.96
CA GLU A 68 -7.64 31.79 -3.72
C GLU A 68 -6.23 31.17 -3.73
N GLU A 69 -5.40 31.63 -2.78
CA GLU A 69 -4.00 31.19 -2.65
C GLU A 69 -3.82 30.38 -1.38
N VAL A 70 -3.15 29.24 -1.52
CA VAL A 70 -2.94 28.28 -0.44
C VAL A 70 -1.45 28.01 -0.30
N THR A 71 -0.90 28.19 0.90
CA THR A 71 0.48 27.81 1.19
C THR A 71 0.57 26.31 1.42
N VAL A 72 1.45 25.67 0.66
CA VAL A 72 1.66 24.22 0.66
C VAL A 72 3.11 23.93 1.04
N PRO A 73 3.36 23.12 2.09
CA PRO A 73 4.71 22.65 2.40
C PRO A 73 5.18 21.64 1.36
N VAL A 74 6.44 21.75 0.93
CA VAL A 74 7.05 20.85 -0.04
C VAL A 74 8.34 20.28 0.55
N LYS A 75 8.44 18.94 0.63
CA LYS A 75 9.67 18.25 1.02
C LYS A 75 10.41 17.77 -0.22
N VAL A 76 11.60 18.32 -0.44
CA VAL A 76 12.51 17.88 -1.50
C VAL A 76 13.57 16.97 -0.91
N GLY A 77 13.80 15.79 -1.47
CA GLY A 77 14.79 14.84 -0.95
C GLY A 77 15.22 13.78 -1.95
N THR A 78 16.07 12.86 -1.50
CA THR A 78 16.26 11.57 -2.19
C THR A 78 15.00 10.72 -2.06
N ASP A 79 14.87 9.69 -2.89
CA ASP A 79 13.74 8.76 -2.82
C ASP A 79 13.62 8.12 -1.43
N GLU A 80 14.73 7.72 -0.81
CA GLU A 80 14.80 7.27 0.60
C GLU A 80 14.20 8.29 1.59
N GLN A 81 14.42 9.59 1.38
CA GLN A 81 13.96 10.61 2.32
C GLN A 81 12.46 10.90 2.20
N ILE A 82 11.84 10.60 1.06
CA ILE A 82 10.45 10.92 0.77
C ILE A 82 9.53 9.71 0.79
N ASN A 83 10.06 8.52 0.53
CA ASN A 83 9.34 7.25 0.60
C ASN A 83 9.53 6.57 1.97
N THR A 84 8.71 5.55 2.22
CA THR A 84 8.84 4.70 3.42
C THR A 84 8.31 3.32 3.05
N PRO A 85 9.18 2.35 2.77
CA PRO A 85 8.79 0.98 2.51
C PRO A 85 8.17 0.36 3.78
N GLU A 86 7.08 -0.38 3.59
CA GLU A 86 6.38 -1.10 4.65
C GLU A 86 6.72 -2.59 4.55
N GLY A 87 7.47 -3.11 5.53
CA GLY A 87 7.71 -4.55 5.63
C GLY A 87 6.43 -5.33 5.95
N GLN A 88 6.32 -6.56 5.46
CA GLN A 88 5.23 -7.49 5.80
C GLN A 88 5.75 -8.92 5.98
N GLU A 89 5.04 -9.73 6.77
CA GLU A 89 5.39 -11.15 6.91
C GLU A 89 5.16 -11.89 5.59
N ILE A 90 6.14 -12.72 5.21
CA ILE A 90 6.00 -13.69 4.13
C ILE A 90 6.08 -15.11 4.68
N LYS A 91 5.45 -16.03 3.96
CA LYS A 91 5.47 -17.46 4.26
C LYS A 91 6.29 -18.18 3.21
N VAL A 92 7.12 -19.12 3.63
CA VAL A 92 7.94 -19.92 2.72
C VAL A 92 7.99 -21.37 3.17
N ALA A 93 7.91 -22.29 2.21
CA ALA A 93 8.07 -23.71 2.49
C ALA A 93 9.51 -24.04 2.92
N LEU A 94 9.69 -25.18 3.61
CA LEU A 94 11.04 -25.70 3.91
C LEU A 94 11.87 -25.86 2.63
N ASN A 95 13.13 -25.40 2.70
CA ASN A 95 14.08 -25.32 1.57
C ASN A 95 13.63 -24.41 0.41
N GLY A 96 12.56 -23.63 0.60
CA GLY A 96 12.15 -22.60 -0.36
C GLY A 96 13.11 -21.40 -0.36
N ILE A 97 13.01 -20.58 -1.40
CA ILE A 97 13.73 -19.31 -1.50
C ILE A 97 12.70 -18.20 -1.34
N PRO A 98 12.73 -17.44 -0.23
CA PRO A 98 11.76 -16.38 -0.01
C PRO A 98 11.99 -15.24 -1.00
N ASP A 99 10.91 -14.77 -1.64
CA ASP A 99 10.97 -13.58 -2.50
C ASP A 99 11.05 -12.31 -1.63
N ALA A 100 12.10 -11.51 -1.85
CA ALA A 100 12.31 -10.26 -1.13
C ALA A 100 11.22 -9.22 -1.47
N ASN A 101 10.73 -9.19 -2.71
CA ASN A 101 9.71 -8.24 -3.14
C ASN A 101 8.39 -8.46 -2.38
N ALA A 102 8.02 -9.72 -2.17
CA ALA A 102 6.84 -10.08 -1.37
C ALA A 102 6.94 -9.57 0.08
N GLY A 103 8.16 -9.31 0.58
CA GLY A 103 8.41 -8.74 1.90
C GLY A 103 8.05 -7.25 2.04
N ILE A 104 7.79 -6.54 0.94
CA ILE A 104 7.43 -5.11 0.94
C ILE A 104 5.99 -4.94 0.49
N LYS A 105 5.14 -4.47 1.41
CA LYS A 105 3.69 -4.36 1.24
C LYS A 105 3.27 -3.30 0.24
N ASN A 106 4.00 -2.19 0.18
CA ASN A 106 3.69 -1.01 -0.64
C ASN A 106 4.67 -0.86 -1.81
N LEU A 107 5.25 -1.96 -2.30
CA LEU A 107 6.25 -1.94 -3.37
C LEU A 107 5.72 -1.28 -4.66
N ASP A 108 4.44 -1.46 -4.96
CA ASP A 108 3.72 -0.85 -6.08
C ASP A 108 3.57 0.67 -5.97
N LYS A 109 3.75 1.22 -4.76
CA LYS A 109 3.69 2.67 -4.48
C LYS A 109 5.08 3.32 -4.41
N LEU A 110 6.14 2.52 -4.46
CA LEU A 110 7.51 3.06 -4.52
C LEU A 110 7.84 3.50 -5.95
N PRO A 111 8.85 4.37 -6.13
CA PRO A 111 9.26 4.81 -7.46
C PRO A 111 9.54 3.65 -8.42
N GLU A 112 9.11 3.79 -9.68
CA GLU A 112 9.33 2.78 -10.71
C GLU A 112 10.84 2.52 -10.90
N GLY A 113 11.24 1.23 -10.89
CA GLY A 113 12.65 0.83 -10.95
C GLY A 113 13.29 0.59 -9.58
N THR A 114 12.54 0.78 -8.48
CA THR A 114 12.94 0.33 -7.14
C THR A 114 13.25 -1.17 -7.14
N LYS A 115 14.35 -1.55 -6.50
CA LYS A 115 14.81 -2.94 -6.38
C LYS A 115 14.81 -3.36 -4.93
N VAL A 116 14.35 -4.59 -4.67
CA VAL A 116 14.36 -5.17 -3.33
C VAL A 116 15.16 -6.45 -3.35
N GLU A 117 16.18 -6.53 -2.49
CA GLU A 117 17.05 -7.71 -2.39
C GLU A 117 17.29 -8.05 -0.93
N TRP A 118 17.41 -9.34 -0.60
CA TRP A 118 17.85 -9.75 0.73
C TRP A 118 19.29 -9.32 0.96
N LYS A 119 19.54 -8.65 2.09
CA LYS A 119 20.90 -8.30 2.52
C LYS A 119 21.74 -9.56 2.77
N GLU A 120 21.12 -10.57 3.38
CA GLU A 120 21.68 -11.90 3.60
C GLU A 120 20.62 -12.98 3.34
N PRO A 121 21.01 -14.19 2.89
CA PRO A 121 20.06 -15.28 2.70
C PRO A 121 19.33 -15.63 4.00
N VAL A 122 18.00 -15.80 3.93
CA VAL A 122 17.19 -16.26 5.06
C VAL A 122 17.28 -17.78 5.20
N ASP A 123 17.50 -18.30 6.41
CA ASP A 123 17.50 -19.74 6.69
C ASP A 123 16.09 -20.33 6.55
N THR A 124 15.88 -21.11 5.50
CA THR A 124 14.64 -21.87 5.25
C THR A 124 14.79 -23.37 5.48
N MET A 125 15.91 -23.82 6.04
CA MET A 125 16.15 -25.25 6.29
C MET A 125 15.48 -25.72 7.59
N THR A 126 15.12 -24.79 8.48
CA THR A 126 14.45 -25.08 9.75
C THR A 126 13.13 -24.34 9.89
N PRO A 127 12.06 -25.00 10.35
CA PRO A 127 10.76 -24.36 10.51
C PRO A 127 10.79 -23.34 11.66
N GLY A 128 9.92 -22.34 11.58
CA GLY A 128 9.75 -21.30 12.59
C GLY A 128 9.73 -19.89 12.00
N HIS A 129 9.51 -18.90 12.85
CA HIS A 129 9.63 -17.49 12.49
C HIS A 129 11.11 -17.10 12.45
N LYS A 130 11.49 -16.47 11.34
CA LYS A 130 12.80 -15.88 11.09
C LYS A 130 12.61 -14.39 10.87
N GLU A 131 13.69 -13.65 10.99
CA GLU A 131 13.76 -12.26 10.56
C GLU A 131 14.83 -12.16 9.47
N GLY A 132 14.49 -11.52 8.36
CA GLY A 132 15.44 -11.14 7.34
C GLY A 132 15.47 -9.63 7.18
N THR A 133 16.54 -9.12 6.58
CA THR A 133 16.66 -7.72 6.20
C THR A 133 16.72 -7.62 4.70
N VAL A 134 15.84 -6.82 4.11
CA VAL A 134 15.93 -6.46 2.69
C VAL A 134 16.54 -5.07 2.55
N VAL A 135 17.28 -4.86 1.46
CA VAL A 135 17.76 -3.57 1.01
C VAL A 135 16.82 -3.10 -0.11
N VAL A 136 16.18 -1.96 0.08
CA VAL A 136 15.36 -1.28 -0.92
C VAL A 136 16.23 -0.23 -1.59
N THR A 137 16.56 -0.41 -2.86
CA THR A 137 17.37 0.52 -3.65
C THR A 137 16.50 1.25 -4.65
N TYR A 138 16.53 2.58 -4.59
CA TYR A 138 15.72 3.45 -5.44
C TYR A 138 16.42 3.80 -6.76
N PRO A 139 15.69 4.29 -7.77
CA PRO A 139 16.26 4.72 -9.05
C PRO A 139 17.31 5.83 -8.94
N ASP A 140 17.20 6.71 -7.94
CA ASP A 140 18.17 7.77 -7.66
C ASP A 140 19.48 7.27 -7.00
N GLY A 141 19.54 5.96 -6.70
CA GLY A 141 20.68 5.29 -6.07
C GLY A 141 20.70 5.39 -4.54
N SER A 142 19.76 6.10 -3.91
CA SER A 142 19.54 6.03 -2.46
C SER A 142 18.96 4.66 -2.08
N SER A 143 19.11 4.27 -0.81
CA SER A 143 18.66 2.96 -0.35
C SER A 143 18.43 2.93 1.15
N GLU A 144 17.50 2.10 1.59
CA GLU A 144 17.25 1.85 3.01
C GLU A 144 17.05 0.36 3.30
N GLU A 145 17.18 -0.01 4.58
CA GLU A 145 17.01 -1.38 5.05
C GLU A 145 15.66 -1.56 5.74
N VAL A 146 14.98 -2.66 5.44
CA VAL A 146 13.66 -2.99 6.00
C VAL A 146 13.72 -4.39 6.61
N THR A 147 13.26 -4.53 7.85
CA THR A 147 13.12 -5.84 8.49
C THR A 147 11.83 -6.52 8.03
N VAL A 148 11.95 -7.76 7.60
CA VAL A 148 10.87 -8.58 7.06
C VAL A 148 10.77 -9.88 7.87
N PRO A 149 9.64 -10.15 8.53
CA PRO A 149 9.38 -11.44 9.16
C PRO A 149 9.17 -12.53 8.10
N VAL A 150 9.77 -13.71 8.32
CA VAL A 150 9.63 -14.86 7.41
C VAL A 150 9.19 -16.08 8.21
N LYS A 151 8.00 -16.62 7.90
CA LYS A 151 7.50 -17.85 8.51
C LYS A 151 7.86 -19.05 7.64
N VAL A 152 8.74 -19.92 8.15
CA VAL A 152 9.19 -21.14 7.46
C VAL A 152 8.45 -22.35 8.00
N GLY A 153 7.95 -23.24 7.15
CA GLY A 153 7.32 -24.49 7.59
C GLY A 153 6.73 -25.32 6.46
N THR A 154 6.01 -26.39 6.80
CA THR A 154 5.10 -27.08 5.88
C THR A 154 3.89 -26.20 5.57
N ASP A 155 3.11 -26.52 4.53
CA ASP A 155 1.87 -25.79 4.21
C ASP A 155 0.91 -25.73 5.40
N GLU A 156 0.78 -26.82 6.15
CA GLU A 156 -0.02 -26.86 7.39
C GLU A 156 0.52 -25.91 8.47
N GLN A 157 1.84 -25.78 8.59
CA GLN A 157 2.45 -24.94 9.63
C GLN A 157 2.40 -23.45 9.28
N ILE A 158 2.53 -23.09 8.01
CA ILE A 158 2.56 -21.70 7.57
C ILE A 158 1.17 -21.13 7.37
N ASN A 159 0.19 -21.97 7.05
CA ASN A 159 -1.21 -21.58 6.90
C ASN A 159 -2.00 -21.69 8.20
N ASP A 160 -3.01 -20.83 8.35
CA ASP A 160 -3.95 -20.83 9.47
C ASP A 160 -5.33 -20.46 8.91
N PRO A 161 -6.12 -21.45 8.46
CA PRO A 161 -7.39 -21.18 7.79
C PRO A 161 -8.41 -20.62 8.80
N GLU A 162 -8.95 -19.44 8.51
CA GLU A 162 -9.98 -18.78 9.29
C GLU A 162 -11.36 -19.19 8.77
N SER A 163 -12.17 -19.87 9.60
CA SER A 163 -13.54 -20.23 9.23
C SER A 163 -14.49 -19.03 9.25
N GLN A 164 -15.53 -19.06 8.41
CA GLN A 164 -16.69 -18.17 8.46
C GLN A 164 -18.00 -18.92 8.19
N GLU A 165 -19.13 -18.28 8.52
CA GLU A 165 -20.46 -18.81 8.26
C GLU A 165 -20.76 -18.83 6.76
N VAL A 166 -21.22 -19.97 6.25
CA VAL A 166 -21.72 -20.11 4.87
C VAL A 166 -23.24 -20.00 4.88
N LYS A 167 -23.79 -19.06 4.12
CA LYS A 167 -25.24 -18.86 3.98
C LYS A 167 -25.72 -19.39 2.65
N VAL A 168 -26.59 -20.40 2.71
CA VAL A 168 -27.16 -21.05 1.52
C VAL A 168 -28.68 -21.10 1.62
N ALA A 169 -29.36 -21.04 0.47
CA ALA A 169 -30.82 -21.18 0.42
C ALA A 169 -31.28 -22.61 0.76
N LEU A 170 -32.56 -22.77 1.13
CA LEU A 170 -33.19 -24.08 1.34
C LEU A 170 -33.04 -24.95 0.07
N ASN A 171 -32.57 -26.18 0.23
CA ASN A 171 -32.19 -27.12 -0.83
C ASN A 171 -31.02 -26.67 -1.72
N GLY A 172 -30.26 -25.64 -1.32
CA GLY A 172 -29.05 -25.23 -2.02
C GLY A 172 -27.85 -26.12 -1.68
N THR A 173 -26.76 -25.97 -2.44
CA THR A 173 -25.50 -26.68 -2.20
C THR A 173 -24.47 -25.68 -1.68
N PRO A 174 -24.04 -25.75 -0.41
CA PRO A 174 -23.08 -24.82 0.14
C PRO A 174 -21.68 -25.11 -0.41
N ASP A 175 -20.97 -24.07 -0.84
CA ASP A 175 -19.57 -24.18 -1.23
C ASP A 175 -18.69 -24.19 0.03
N ALA A 176 -17.82 -25.19 0.15
CA ALA A 176 -16.92 -25.32 1.29
C ALA A 176 -15.86 -24.20 1.30
N GLN A 177 -15.46 -23.70 0.13
CA GLN A 177 -14.49 -22.63 0.00
C GLN A 177 -15.01 -21.30 0.59
N GLU A 178 -16.30 -21.01 0.42
CA GLU A 178 -16.93 -19.84 1.06
C GLU A 178 -16.85 -19.89 2.58
N GLY A 179 -16.69 -21.08 3.17
CA GLY A 179 -16.49 -21.27 4.61
C GLY A 179 -15.12 -20.84 5.11
N ILE A 180 -14.18 -20.49 4.23
CA ILE A 180 -12.83 -20.07 4.60
C ILE A 180 -12.61 -18.59 4.22
N LYS A 181 -12.55 -17.75 5.25
CA LYS A 181 -12.49 -16.29 5.13
C LYS A 181 -11.20 -15.78 4.47
N ASN A 182 -10.09 -16.45 4.72
CA ASN A 182 -8.75 -16.07 4.26
C ASN A 182 -8.21 -17.03 3.19
N PHE A 183 -9.09 -17.63 2.38
CA PHE A 183 -8.71 -18.62 1.37
C PHE A 183 -7.68 -18.06 0.37
N ASP A 184 -7.79 -16.77 0.02
CA ASP A 184 -6.86 -16.03 -0.85
C ASP A 184 -5.44 -15.90 -0.28
N LYS A 185 -5.26 -16.14 1.03
CA LYS A 185 -3.97 -16.07 1.74
C LYS A 185 -3.35 -17.44 2.02
N LEU A 186 -4.00 -18.52 1.59
CA LEU A 186 -3.49 -19.87 1.73
C LEU A 186 -2.54 -20.20 0.57
N SER A 187 -1.69 -21.22 0.75
CA SER A 187 -0.78 -21.68 -0.31
C SER A 187 -1.56 -22.02 -1.59
N GLU A 188 -0.96 -21.73 -2.75
CA GLU A 188 -1.53 -22.11 -4.05
C GLU A 188 -1.79 -23.62 -4.13
N GLY A 189 -2.93 -24.02 -4.71
CA GLY A 189 -3.35 -25.42 -4.79
C GLY A 189 -4.06 -25.96 -3.54
N THR A 190 -4.29 -25.12 -2.52
CA THR A 190 -5.14 -25.48 -1.37
C THR A 190 -6.54 -25.87 -1.86
N THR A 191 -7.05 -27.00 -1.38
CA THR A 191 -8.40 -27.49 -1.64
C THR A 191 -9.20 -27.51 -0.35
N VAL A 192 -10.50 -27.25 -0.44
CA VAL A 192 -11.42 -27.21 0.70
C VAL A 192 -12.66 -28.03 0.34
N GLU A 193 -13.00 -28.97 1.22
CA GLU A 193 -14.11 -29.89 1.01
C GLU A 193 -14.88 -30.06 2.31
N TRP A 194 -16.20 -30.23 2.22
CA TRP A 194 -16.99 -30.66 3.37
C TRP A 194 -16.66 -32.12 3.68
N LYS A 195 -16.30 -32.39 4.94
CA LYS A 195 -16.05 -33.76 5.40
C LYS A 195 -17.28 -34.66 5.23
N GLU A 196 -18.48 -34.10 5.43
CA GLU A 196 -19.77 -34.77 5.26
C GLU A 196 -20.72 -33.85 4.47
N PRO A 197 -21.68 -34.40 3.71
CA PRO A 197 -22.67 -33.59 3.02
C PRO A 197 -23.46 -32.70 4.01
N VAL A 198 -23.60 -31.42 3.68
CA VAL A 198 -24.38 -30.48 4.49
C VAL A 198 -25.86 -30.64 4.17
N ASP A 199 -26.70 -30.91 5.19
CA ASP A 199 -28.16 -30.94 5.02
C ASP A 199 -28.71 -29.52 4.95
N THR A 200 -29.23 -29.15 3.78
CA THR A 200 -29.87 -27.86 3.51
C THR A 200 -31.38 -27.98 3.31
N THR A 201 -31.97 -29.15 3.58
CA THR A 201 -33.40 -29.41 3.40
C THR A 201 -34.25 -28.91 4.58
N THR A 202 -33.60 -28.55 5.68
CA THR A 202 -34.23 -28.01 6.89
C THR A 202 -33.62 -26.64 7.22
N PRO A 203 -34.42 -25.58 7.42
CA PRO A 203 -33.91 -24.29 7.89
C PRO A 203 -33.26 -24.42 9.28
N GLY A 204 -32.06 -23.84 9.43
CA GLY A 204 -31.31 -23.72 10.69
C GLY A 204 -31.40 -22.35 11.32
#